data_AF-A0AAC9KUP9-F1
#
_entry.id   AF-A0AAC9KUP9-F1
#
_cell.length_a   1.000
_cell.length_b   1.000
_cell.length_c   1.000
_cell.angle_alpha   90.00
_cell.angle_beta   90.00
_cell.angle_gamma   90.00
#
_symmetry.space_group_name_H-M   'P 1'
#
loop_
_entity.id
_entity.type
_entity.pdbx_description
1 polymer ?
#
loop_
_entity_poly.entity_id
_entity_poly.type
_entity_poly.pdbx_seq_one_letter_code
_entity_poly.pdbx_strand_id
1 'polypeptide(L)'
;MSENRKKELILNNRKVSVNQFESNNDKDNQIEYESYKNQLRRITSSDINNKIELMEILYKIRIKKLYELDGYKKFEDFLKEFVIARSQAFLYLRLYKKVLSGDLTKEEIKQIGFNQAYKKIKKSDIDRNISKQNPIKPLRFQLKKQESYNFYKKNSKFTSFMMDEIFENQKDFLNKLLKKYKELKG
;
A
#
# COMPACT_ATOMS: atom_id res chain seq x y z
N MET A 1 14.04 42.48 2.53
CA MET A 1 15.27 42.05 1.81
C MET A 1 15.60 40.64 2.29
N SER A 2 15.15 39.60 1.58
CA SER A 2 15.41 38.19 1.94
C SER A 2 16.54 37.64 1.08
N GLU A 3 17.65 37.27 1.72
CA GLU A 3 18.81 36.68 1.06
C GLU A 3 18.47 35.33 0.41
N ASN A 4 18.59 35.30 -0.91
CA ASN A 4 18.43 34.12 -1.73
C ASN A 4 19.72 33.28 -1.66
N ARG A 5 19.82 32.36 -0.69
CA ARG A 5 20.93 31.40 -0.63
C ARG A 5 20.77 30.34 -1.71
N LYS A 6 21.30 30.61 -2.90
CA LYS A 6 21.52 29.61 -3.95
C LYS A 6 22.49 28.56 -3.40
N LYS A 7 22.03 27.32 -3.25
CA LYS A 7 22.90 26.18 -2.97
C LYS A 7 23.68 25.86 -4.24
N GLU A 8 24.98 26.10 -4.23
CA GLU A 8 25.85 25.72 -5.34
C GLU A 8 25.92 24.19 -5.45
N LEU A 9 25.63 23.68 -6.65
CA LEU A 9 25.82 22.29 -7.01
C LEU A 9 27.31 22.06 -7.28
N ILE A 10 28.00 21.43 -6.33
CA ILE A 10 29.36 20.93 -6.57
C ILE A 10 29.24 19.67 -7.43
N LEU A 11 29.48 19.83 -8.74
CA LEU A 11 29.63 18.70 -9.66
C LEU A 11 31.01 18.07 -9.43
N ASN A 12 31.03 16.78 -9.13
CA ASN A 12 32.26 16.04 -8.94
C ASN A 12 32.98 15.94 -10.30
N ASN A 13 34.13 16.60 -10.44
CA ASN A 13 34.93 16.54 -11.66
C ASN A 13 35.40 15.09 -11.88
N ARG A 14 34.83 14.41 -12.89
CA ARG A 14 35.45 13.20 -13.44
C ARG A 14 36.84 13.59 -13.93
N LYS A 15 37.89 12.99 -13.35
CA LYS A 15 39.25 13.08 -13.88
C LYS A 15 39.25 12.48 -15.29
N VAL A 16 39.21 13.35 -16.29
CA VAL A 16 39.65 13.02 -17.65
C VAL A 16 41.10 13.46 -17.72
N SER A 17 42.03 12.56 -17.44
CA SER A 17 43.45 12.77 -17.73
C SER A 17 43.97 11.52 -18.42
N VAL A 18 44.20 11.68 -19.72
CA VAL A 18 44.94 10.76 -20.58
C VAL A 18 46.36 10.61 -20.00
N ASN A 19 46.77 9.35 -19.86
CA ASN A 19 48.10 8.85 -19.48
C ASN A 19 48.62 9.18 -18.07
N GLN A 20 48.29 8.32 -17.10
CA GLN A 20 49.11 8.12 -15.90
C GLN A 20 49.25 6.62 -15.65
N PHE A 21 50.49 6.16 -15.48
CA PHE A 21 50.86 4.83 -15.02
C PHE A 21 49.91 4.41 -13.88
N GLU A 22 49.15 3.35 -14.08
CA GLU A 22 48.34 2.74 -13.03
C GLU A 22 49.28 2.36 -11.89
N SER A 23 49.26 3.14 -10.80
CA SER A 23 49.95 2.76 -9.58
C SER A 23 49.41 1.40 -9.14
N ASN A 24 50.25 0.49 -8.65
CA ASN A 24 49.79 -0.80 -8.15
C ASN A 24 48.64 -0.63 -7.13
N ASN A 25 48.66 0.46 -6.35
CA ASN A 25 47.59 0.84 -5.43
C ASN A 25 46.23 1.08 -6.12
N ASP A 26 46.19 1.60 -7.35
CA ASP A 26 44.94 1.83 -8.08
C ASP A 26 44.33 0.52 -8.58
N LYS A 27 45.17 -0.45 -8.96
CA LYS A 27 44.74 -1.82 -9.29
C LYS A 27 44.26 -2.56 -8.05
N ASP A 28 44.97 -2.44 -6.95
CA ASP A 28 44.61 -3.05 -5.67
C ASP A 28 43.28 -2.51 -5.15
N ASN A 29 43.06 -1.19 -5.21
CA ASN A 29 41.79 -0.55 -4.87
C ASN A 29 40.64 -1.04 -5.77
N GLN A 30 40.89 -1.27 -7.05
CA GLN A 30 39.87 -1.74 -7.99
C GLN A 30 39.51 -3.22 -7.76
N ILE A 31 40.50 -4.05 -7.43
CA ILE A 31 40.30 -5.45 -7.01
C ILE A 31 39.50 -5.50 -5.71
N GLU A 32 39.84 -4.66 -4.73
CA GLU A 32 39.15 -4.56 -3.45
C GLU A 32 37.70 -4.11 -3.64
N TYR A 33 37.45 -3.10 -4.48
CA TYR A 33 36.11 -2.64 -4.82
C TYR A 33 35.24 -3.74 -5.47
N GLU A 34 35.77 -4.47 -6.46
CA GLU A 34 35.02 -5.57 -7.08
C GLU A 34 34.80 -6.74 -6.10
N SER A 35 35.73 -6.99 -5.17
CA SER A 35 35.53 -7.94 -4.07
C SER A 35 34.34 -7.53 -3.20
N TYR A 36 34.28 -6.29 -2.72
CA TYR A 36 33.16 -5.79 -1.92
C TYR A 36 31.83 -5.85 -2.66
N LYS A 37 31.80 -5.50 -3.94
CA LYS A 37 30.60 -5.57 -4.78
C LYS A 37 30.09 -7.01 -4.91
N ASN A 38 30.99 -7.98 -5.07
CA ASN A 38 30.64 -9.39 -5.12
C ASN A 38 30.15 -9.91 -3.76
N GLN A 39 30.76 -9.47 -2.65
CA GLN A 39 30.26 -9.78 -1.31
C GLN A 39 28.86 -9.21 -1.08
N LEU A 40 28.61 -7.95 -1.45
CA LEU A 40 27.30 -7.31 -1.35
C LEU A 40 26.25 -8.06 -2.18
N ARG A 41 26.58 -8.47 -3.41
CA ARG A 41 25.69 -9.30 -4.24
C ARG A 41 25.32 -10.62 -3.56
N ARG A 42 26.28 -11.29 -2.94
CA ARG A 42 26.03 -12.56 -2.23
C ARG A 42 25.13 -12.35 -1.01
N ILE A 43 25.45 -11.36 -0.17
CA ILE A 43 24.70 -11.02 1.05
C ILE A 43 23.27 -10.61 0.71
N THR A 44 23.08 -9.75 -0.28
CA THR A 44 21.74 -9.32 -0.69
C THR A 44 20.92 -10.46 -1.29
N SER A 45 21.55 -11.32 -2.09
CA SER A 45 20.86 -12.49 -2.68
C SER A 45 20.45 -13.49 -1.59
N SER A 46 21.32 -13.77 -0.62
CA SER A 46 20.98 -14.66 0.50
C SER A 46 19.90 -14.06 1.39
N ASP A 47 19.96 -12.76 1.70
CA ASP A 47 18.91 -12.06 2.48
C ASP A 47 17.54 -12.16 1.81
N ILE A 48 17.46 -11.99 0.48
CA ILE A 48 16.20 -12.15 -0.25
C ILE A 48 15.69 -13.58 -0.19
N ASN A 49 16.55 -14.58 -0.37
CA ASN A 49 16.17 -15.99 -0.28
C ASN A 49 15.64 -16.33 1.13
N ASN A 50 16.36 -15.91 2.18
CA ASN A 50 15.97 -16.11 3.58
C ASN A 50 14.60 -15.47 3.86
N LYS A 51 14.34 -14.27 3.33
CA LYS A 51 13.04 -13.61 3.48
C LYS A 51 11.91 -14.34 2.76
N ILE A 52 12.19 -14.97 1.61
CA ILE A 52 11.19 -15.79 0.88
C ILE A 52 10.85 -17.04 1.70
N GLU A 53 11.83 -17.71 2.28
CA GLU A 53 11.62 -18.87 3.15
C GLU A 53 10.86 -18.49 4.42
N LEU A 54 11.27 -17.40 5.07
CA LEU A 54 10.59 -16.86 6.25
C LEU A 54 9.11 -16.59 5.96
N MET A 55 8.83 -15.94 4.82
CA MET A 55 7.48 -15.65 4.38
C MET A 55 6.62 -16.91 4.24
N GLU A 56 7.18 -17.99 3.70
CA GLU A 56 6.51 -19.28 3.56
C GLU A 56 6.24 -19.95 4.92
N ILE A 57 7.24 -19.98 5.81
CA ILE A 57 7.11 -20.58 7.14
C ILE A 57 6.06 -19.84 7.98
N LEU A 58 6.14 -18.51 8.03
CA LEU A 58 5.16 -17.68 8.74
C LEU A 58 3.73 -17.92 8.24
N TYR A 59 3.56 -18.08 6.92
CA TYR A 59 2.25 -18.38 6.35
C TYR A 59 1.72 -19.74 6.79
N LYS A 60 2.56 -20.79 6.73
CA LYS A 60 2.18 -22.15 7.16
C LYS A 60 1.81 -22.18 8.65
N ILE A 61 2.61 -21.57 9.51
CA ILE A 61 2.34 -21.45 10.95
C ILE A 61 1.00 -20.72 11.18
N ARG A 62 0.77 -19.60 10.49
CA ARG A 62 -0.44 -18.80 10.66
C ARG A 62 -1.72 -19.51 10.25
N ILE A 63 -1.71 -20.21 9.10
CA ILE A 63 -2.89 -20.88 8.54
C ILE A 63 -3.24 -22.11 9.35
N LYS A 64 -2.24 -22.92 9.73
CA LYS A 64 -2.42 -24.12 10.55
C LYS A 64 -2.57 -23.81 12.05
N LYS A 65 -2.41 -22.54 12.44
CA LYS A 65 -2.40 -22.07 13.83
C LYS A 65 -1.39 -22.80 14.72
N LEU A 66 -0.22 -23.14 14.19
CA LEU A 66 0.80 -23.91 14.93
C LEU A 66 1.35 -23.15 16.13
N TYR A 67 1.24 -21.83 16.14
CA TYR A 67 1.59 -21.00 17.29
C TYR A 67 0.79 -21.34 18.56
N GLU A 68 -0.37 -22.00 18.43
CA GLU A 68 -1.17 -22.45 19.58
C GLU A 68 -0.49 -23.60 20.34
N LEU A 69 0.47 -24.32 19.71
CA LEU A 69 1.25 -25.37 20.36
C LEU A 69 2.13 -24.82 21.49
N ASP A 70 2.63 -23.60 21.33
CA ASP A 70 3.39 -22.88 22.35
C ASP A 70 2.48 -22.08 23.30
N GLY A 71 1.16 -22.30 23.24
CA GLY A 71 0.17 -21.65 24.10
C GLY A 71 -0.24 -20.23 23.67
N TYR A 72 0.22 -19.74 22.53
CA TYR A 72 -0.17 -18.42 22.04
C TYR A 72 -1.61 -18.38 21.55
N LYS A 73 -2.43 -17.49 22.11
CA LYS A 73 -3.81 -17.26 21.61
C LYS A 73 -3.85 -16.49 20.30
N LYS A 74 -2.84 -15.66 20.04
CA LYS A 74 -2.76 -14.79 18.86
C LYS A 74 -1.41 -14.97 18.19
N PHE A 75 -1.43 -15.00 16.86
CA PHE A 75 -0.21 -15.06 16.06
C PHE A 75 0.73 -13.89 16.33
N GLU A 76 0.18 -12.71 16.63
CA GLU A 76 1.00 -11.53 16.95
C GLU A 76 1.77 -11.62 18.25
N ASP A 77 1.30 -12.44 19.19
CA ASP A 77 2.04 -12.70 20.42
C ASP A 77 3.21 -13.65 20.15
N PHE A 78 3.00 -14.69 19.33
CA PHE A 78 4.08 -15.56 18.82
C PHE A 78 5.17 -14.77 18.09
N LEU A 79 4.80 -13.78 17.27
CA LEU A 79 5.78 -12.97 16.54
C LEU A 79 6.76 -12.21 17.45
N LYS A 80 6.41 -11.96 18.72
CA LYS A 80 7.27 -11.23 19.66
C LYS A 80 8.53 -12.01 20.07
N GLU A 81 8.54 -13.33 19.87
CA GLU A 81 9.74 -14.16 20.12
C GLU A 81 10.84 -13.92 19.08
N PHE A 82 10.50 -13.36 17.93
CA PHE A 82 11.41 -13.18 16.81
C PHE A 82 11.71 -11.70 16.56
N VAL A 83 12.87 -11.42 15.95
CA VAL A 83 13.25 -10.07 15.51
C VAL A 83 12.53 -9.72 14.19
N ILE A 84 11.20 -9.77 14.22
CA ILE A 84 10.35 -9.50 13.06
C ILE A 84 9.27 -8.51 13.46
N ALA A 85 9.29 -7.32 12.86
CA ALA A 85 8.25 -6.34 13.09
C ALA A 85 6.88 -6.88 12.65
N ARG A 86 5.83 -6.64 13.44
CA ARG A 86 4.45 -7.04 13.12
C ARG A 86 4.05 -6.65 11.70
N SER A 87 4.28 -5.39 11.32
CA SER A 87 3.95 -4.88 9.98
C SER A 87 4.63 -5.67 8.86
N GLN A 88 5.88 -6.07 9.06
CA GLN A 88 6.66 -6.85 8.11
C GLN A 88 6.14 -8.29 8.01
N ALA A 89 5.82 -8.94 9.14
CA ALA A 89 5.22 -10.28 9.13
C ALA A 89 3.90 -10.32 8.36
N PHE A 90 2.99 -9.37 8.60
CA PHE A 90 1.74 -9.29 7.85
C PHE A 90 1.94 -8.96 6.35
N LEU A 91 2.97 -8.19 6.02
CA LEU A 91 3.35 -7.92 4.64
C LEU A 91 3.84 -9.19 3.94
N TYR A 92 4.64 -10.02 4.63
CA TYR A 92 5.04 -11.33 4.14
C TYR A 92 3.86 -12.26 3.93
N LEU A 93 2.93 -12.35 4.89
CA LEU A 93 1.70 -13.15 4.71
C LEU A 93 0.91 -12.74 3.46
N ARG A 94 0.81 -11.42 3.20
CA ARG A 94 0.11 -10.89 2.01
C ARG A 94 0.86 -11.20 0.71
N LEU A 95 2.18 -11.06 0.70
CA LEU A 95 3.02 -11.42 -0.45
C LEU A 95 2.88 -12.91 -0.77
N TYR A 96 2.99 -13.78 0.23
CA TYR A 96 2.89 -15.23 0.01
C TYR A 96 1.53 -15.64 -0.52
N LYS A 97 0.46 -15.01 -0.03
CA LYS A 97 -0.89 -15.24 -0.56
C LYS A 97 -0.99 -14.93 -2.05
N LYS A 98 -0.31 -13.87 -2.52
CA LYS A 98 -0.24 -13.53 -3.95
C LYS A 98 0.63 -14.49 -4.74
N VAL A 99 1.66 -15.04 -4.10
CA VAL A 99 2.44 -16.15 -4.67
C VAL A 99 1.59 -17.39 -4.88
N LEU A 100 0.79 -17.78 -3.87
CA LEU A 100 -0.12 -18.91 -3.98
C LEU A 100 -1.24 -18.69 -5.02
N SER A 101 -1.67 -17.44 -5.25
CA SER A 101 -2.67 -17.13 -6.26
C SER A 101 -2.10 -16.98 -7.67
N GLY A 102 -0.78 -17.10 -7.87
CA GLY A 102 -0.12 -16.88 -9.15
C GLY A 102 -0.02 -15.42 -9.60
N ASP A 103 -0.44 -14.46 -8.76
CA ASP A 103 -0.36 -13.01 -9.06
C ASP A 103 1.10 -12.49 -8.96
N LEU A 104 2.01 -13.29 -8.40
CA LEU A 104 3.43 -12.98 -8.16
C LEU A 104 4.23 -14.29 -8.08
N THR A 105 5.45 -14.36 -8.59
CA THR A 105 6.30 -15.55 -8.42
C THR A 105 7.43 -15.30 -7.41
N LYS A 106 7.98 -16.37 -6.82
CA LYS A 106 9.17 -16.25 -5.95
C LYS A 106 10.37 -15.69 -6.72
N GLU A 107 10.53 -16.07 -7.98
CA GLU A 107 11.59 -15.59 -8.87
C GLU A 107 11.45 -14.11 -9.19
N GLU A 108 10.23 -13.64 -9.45
CA GLU A 108 9.97 -12.21 -9.59
C GLU A 108 10.41 -11.43 -8.35
N ILE A 109 10.09 -11.92 -7.14
CA ILE A 109 10.54 -11.30 -5.89
C ILE A 109 12.06 -11.25 -5.80
N LYS A 110 12.77 -12.29 -6.27
CA LYS A 110 14.24 -12.32 -6.30
C LYS A 110 14.82 -11.24 -7.21
N GLN A 111 14.19 -11.00 -8.36
CA GLN A 111 14.66 -10.03 -9.35
C GLN A 111 14.38 -8.59 -8.93
N ILE A 112 13.16 -8.28 -8.47
CA ILE A 112 12.72 -6.90 -8.20
C ILE A 112 12.87 -6.51 -6.71
N GLY A 113 13.04 -7.49 -5.84
CA GLY A 113 13.09 -7.32 -4.39
C GLY A 113 11.73 -7.09 -3.73
N PHE A 114 11.70 -7.24 -2.40
CA PHE A 114 10.47 -7.15 -1.59
C PHE A 114 9.75 -5.81 -1.69
N ASN A 115 10.50 -4.71 -1.69
CA ASN A 115 9.92 -3.36 -1.74
C ASN A 115 9.14 -3.11 -3.04
N GLN A 116 9.69 -3.55 -4.18
CA GLN A 116 9.03 -3.40 -5.47
C GLN A 116 7.88 -4.39 -5.62
N ALA A 117 8.06 -5.64 -5.17
CA ALA A 117 7.00 -6.65 -5.15
C ALA A 117 5.77 -6.16 -4.34
N TYR A 118 6.01 -5.54 -3.18
CA TYR A 118 4.95 -4.94 -2.38
C TYR A 118 4.23 -3.79 -3.11
N LYS A 119 4.98 -2.88 -3.75
CA LYS A 119 4.39 -1.78 -4.54
C LYS A 119 3.52 -2.31 -5.68
N LYS A 120 3.97 -3.36 -6.39
CA LYS A 120 3.24 -4.01 -7.48
C LYS A 120 1.88 -4.55 -7.00
N ILE A 121 1.87 -5.29 -5.89
CA ILE A 121 0.64 -5.81 -5.29
C ILE A 121 -0.28 -4.70 -4.78
N LYS A 122 0.28 -3.67 -4.14
CA LYS A 122 -0.53 -2.56 -3.63
C LYS A 122 -1.26 -1.83 -4.78
N LYS A 123 -0.58 -1.64 -5.91
CA LYS A 123 -1.17 -1.03 -7.10
C LYS A 123 -2.29 -1.90 -7.68
N SER A 124 -2.06 -3.20 -7.85
CA SER A 124 -3.09 -4.11 -8.38
C SER A 124 -4.32 -4.21 -7.48
N ASP A 125 -4.15 -4.17 -6.16
CA ASP A 125 -5.27 -4.16 -5.22
C ASP A 125 -6.03 -2.81 -5.23
N ILE A 126 -5.36 -1.68 -5.49
CA ILE A 126 -6.01 -0.38 -5.70
C ILE A 126 -6.81 -0.38 -7.00
N ASP A 127 -6.23 -0.87 -8.09
CA ASP A 127 -6.89 -0.91 -9.40
C ASP A 127 -8.15 -1.81 -9.36
N ARG A 128 -8.09 -2.96 -8.66
CA ARG A 128 -9.26 -3.84 -8.40
C ARG A 128 -10.34 -3.20 -7.50
N ASN A 129 -9.98 -2.21 -6.67
CA ASN A 129 -10.94 -1.51 -5.83
C ASN A 129 -11.58 -0.31 -6.54
N ILE A 130 -10.83 0.38 -7.42
CA ILE A 130 -11.37 1.46 -8.27
C ILE A 130 -12.46 0.90 -9.20
N SER A 131 -12.25 -0.29 -9.77
CA SER A 131 -13.25 -0.93 -10.64
C SER A 131 -14.55 -1.33 -9.91
N LYS A 132 -14.58 -1.34 -8.57
CA LYS A 132 -15.75 -1.64 -7.74
C LYS A 132 -16.43 -0.39 -7.17
N GLN A 133 -15.93 0.80 -7.49
CA GLN A 133 -16.50 2.04 -6.99
C GLN A 133 -17.74 2.41 -7.81
N ASN A 134 -18.88 2.57 -7.15
CA ASN A 134 -20.09 3.05 -7.81
C ASN A 134 -19.79 4.38 -8.54
N PRO A 135 -20.21 4.55 -9.81
CA PRO A 135 -19.89 5.74 -10.60
C PRO A 135 -20.47 7.02 -10.00
N ILE A 136 -21.50 6.89 -9.16
CA ILE A 136 -22.18 8.00 -8.47
C ILE A 136 -21.82 7.95 -6.99
N LYS A 137 -21.33 9.08 -6.46
CA LYS A 137 -21.02 9.22 -5.03
C LYS A 137 -22.31 9.14 -4.20
N PRO A 138 -22.33 8.35 -3.10
CA PRO A 138 -23.52 8.23 -2.27
C PRO A 138 -23.81 9.57 -1.57
N LEU A 139 -25.04 10.05 -1.72
CA LEU A 139 -25.53 11.25 -1.04
C LEU A 139 -25.75 10.96 0.45
N ARG A 140 -25.25 11.84 1.33
CA ARG A 140 -25.36 11.69 2.80
C ARG A 140 -26.19 12.81 3.39
N PHE A 141 -27.27 12.45 4.07
CA PHE A 141 -28.15 13.39 4.78
C PHE A 141 -28.03 13.24 6.30
N GLN A 142 -28.11 14.36 7.01
CA GLN A 142 -28.36 14.37 8.45
C GLN A 142 -29.82 14.73 8.69
N LEU A 143 -30.61 13.76 9.14
CA LEU A 143 -32.03 13.94 9.43
C LEU A 143 -32.21 14.36 10.89
N LYS A 144 -33.11 15.33 11.13
CA LYS A 144 -33.35 15.89 12.47
C LYS A 144 -34.06 14.92 13.42
N LYS A 145 -34.82 13.96 12.90
CA LYS A 145 -35.63 13.01 13.69
C LYS A 145 -35.16 11.57 13.44
N GLN A 146 -35.03 10.80 14.51
CA GLN A 146 -34.58 9.40 14.45
C GLN A 146 -35.56 8.50 13.69
N GLU A 147 -36.86 8.73 13.84
CA GLU A 147 -37.91 7.97 13.13
C GLU A 147 -37.78 8.12 11.62
N SER A 148 -37.61 9.37 11.14
CA SER A 148 -37.38 9.64 9.71
C SER A 148 -36.12 8.95 9.21
N TYR A 149 -35.04 8.98 10.00
CA TYR A 149 -33.81 8.25 9.66
C TYR A 149 -34.04 6.75 9.53
N ASN A 150 -34.70 6.13 10.50
CA ASN A 150 -34.98 4.70 10.49
C ASN A 150 -35.84 4.30 9.28
N PHE A 151 -36.85 5.10 8.94
CA PHE A 151 -37.70 4.87 7.79
C PHE A 151 -36.92 4.89 6.46
N TYR A 152 -36.19 5.96 6.18
CA TYR A 152 -35.44 6.08 4.92
C TYR A 152 -34.26 5.10 4.84
N LYS A 153 -33.64 4.78 5.98
CA LYS A 153 -32.60 3.75 6.05
C LYS A 153 -33.14 2.36 5.69
N LYS A 154 -34.30 1.98 6.24
CA LYS A 154 -34.96 0.70 5.94
C LYS A 154 -35.41 0.63 4.48
N ASN A 155 -35.80 1.76 3.90
CA ASN A 155 -36.37 1.87 2.57
C ASN A 155 -35.43 2.61 1.59
N SER A 156 -34.15 2.25 1.56
CA SER A 156 -33.13 2.99 0.78
C SER A 156 -33.41 3.01 -0.73
N LYS A 157 -33.88 1.90 -1.32
CA LYS A 157 -34.27 1.83 -2.74
C LYS A 157 -35.44 2.76 -3.06
N PHE A 158 -36.48 2.72 -2.22
CA PHE A 158 -37.62 3.62 -2.33
C PHE A 158 -37.21 5.08 -2.17
N THR A 159 -36.28 5.37 -1.26
CA THR A 159 -35.77 6.73 -1.06
C THR A 159 -35.06 7.25 -2.32
N SER A 160 -34.25 6.42 -2.98
CA SER A 160 -33.64 6.78 -4.26
C SER A 160 -34.70 7.07 -5.32
N PHE A 161 -35.63 6.13 -5.51
CA PHE A 161 -36.74 6.28 -6.45
C PHE A 161 -37.56 7.55 -6.19
N MET A 162 -37.93 7.80 -4.93
CA MET A 162 -38.69 8.99 -4.53
C MET A 162 -37.96 10.28 -4.90
N MET A 163 -36.65 10.35 -4.68
CA MET A 163 -35.86 11.56 -4.98
C MET A 163 -35.78 11.82 -6.48
N ASP A 164 -35.57 10.76 -7.27
CA ASP A 164 -35.52 10.85 -8.74
C ASP A 164 -36.90 11.22 -9.31
N GLU A 165 -37.96 10.53 -8.87
CA GLU A 165 -39.34 10.76 -9.30
C GLU A 165 -39.82 12.19 -8.99
N ILE A 166 -39.52 12.71 -7.80
CA ILE A 166 -39.90 14.09 -7.44
C ILE A 166 -39.13 15.10 -8.31
N PHE A 167 -37.84 14.84 -8.56
CA PHE A 167 -37.02 15.75 -9.34
C PHE A 167 -37.44 15.79 -10.82
N GLU A 168 -37.79 14.65 -11.39
CA GLU A 168 -38.19 14.52 -12.79
C GLU A 168 -39.63 14.98 -13.02
N ASN A 169 -40.57 14.52 -12.19
CA ASN A 169 -42.00 14.60 -12.47
C ASN A 169 -42.76 15.59 -11.56
N GLN A 170 -42.18 16.05 -10.45
CA GLN A 170 -42.86 16.93 -9.48
C GLN A 170 -42.06 18.19 -9.09
N LYS A 171 -41.45 18.84 -10.10
CA LYS A 171 -40.63 20.04 -9.90
C LYS A 171 -41.35 21.18 -9.16
N ASP A 172 -42.64 21.37 -9.38
CA ASP A 172 -43.42 22.40 -8.69
C ASP A 172 -43.50 22.16 -7.18
N PHE A 173 -43.68 20.90 -6.78
CA PHE A 173 -43.66 20.51 -5.37
C PHE A 173 -42.27 20.72 -4.77
N LEU A 174 -41.21 20.32 -5.48
CA LEU A 174 -39.83 20.54 -5.07
C LEU A 174 -39.53 22.04 -4.88
N ASN A 175 -39.98 22.89 -5.80
CA ASN A 175 -39.83 24.35 -5.73
C ASN A 175 -40.56 24.96 -4.53
N LYS A 176 -41.78 24.48 -4.23
CA LYS A 176 -42.53 24.90 -3.02
C LYS A 176 -41.77 24.56 -1.75
N LEU A 177 -41.23 23.34 -1.64
CA LEU A 177 -40.42 22.93 -0.48
C LEU A 177 -39.14 23.77 -0.36
N LEU A 178 -38.49 24.07 -1.47
CA LEU A 178 -37.27 24.87 -1.51
C LEU A 178 -37.52 26.32 -1.08
N LYS A 179 -38.66 26.90 -1.48
CA LYS A 179 -39.09 28.23 -1.02
C LYS A 179 -39.34 28.24 0.50
N LYS A 180 -40.12 27.29 1.00
CA LYS A 180 -40.39 27.14 2.45
C LYS A 180 -39.11 26.96 3.26
N TYR A 181 -38.15 26.18 2.75
CA TYR A 181 -36.85 25.99 3.40
C TYR A 181 -36.03 27.28 3.49
N LYS A 182 -36.08 28.13 2.44
CA LYS A 182 -35.42 29.44 2.44
C LYS A 182 -36.06 30.40 3.44
N GLU A 183 -37.39 30.42 3.53
CA GLU A 183 -38.13 31.24 4.50
C GLU A 183 -37.84 30.84 5.95
N LEU A 184 -37.64 29.55 6.23
CA LEU A 184 -37.27 29.06 7.57
C LEU A 184 -35.80 29.27 7.94
N LYS A 185 -34.97 29.70 6.98
CA LYS A 185 -33.55 30.03 7.17
C LYS A 185 -33.29 31.54 7.23
N GLY A 186 -34.30 32.36 6.91
CA GLY A 186 -34.27 33.81 7.03
C GLY A 186 -34.48 34.27 8.46
#